data_AF-A0A9C8Q225-F1
#
_entry.id   AF-A0A9C8Q225-F1
#
_cell.length_a   1.000
_cell.length_b   1.000
_cell.length_c   1.000
_cell.angle_alpha   90.00
_cell.angle_beta   90.00
_cell.angle_gamma   90.00
#
_symmetry.space_group_name_H-M   'P 1'
#
loop_
_entity.id
_entity.type
_entity.pdbx_description
1 polymer ?
#
loop_
_entity_poly.entity_id
_entity_poly.type
_entity_poly.pdbx_seq_one_letter_code
_entity_poly.pdbx_strand_id
1 'polypeptide(L)' 'RTCKWPVGDPATEDFWFCGLPVQQGKPYCEAHVGVAFQPMSARRDRRR' A
#
# COMPACT_ATOMS: atom_id res chain seq x y z
N ARG A 1 -15.52 -2.10 -3.15
CA ARG A 1 -14.50 -2.20 -2.07
C ARG A 1 -13.31 -1.32 -2.49
N THR A 2 -12.85 -0.41 -1.63
CA THR A 2 -11.83 0.62 -1.95
C THR A 2 -10.49 0.34 -1.27
N CYS A 3 -9.40 0.76 -1.92
CA CYS A 3 -8.03 0.53 -1.49
C CYS A 3 -7.70 1.33 -0.24
N LYS A 4 -7.35 0.63 0.84
CA LYS A 4 -7.02 1.22 2.15
C LYS A 4 -5.54 1.47 2.37
N TRP A 5 -4.78 1.69 1.31
CA TRP A 5 -3.35 1.95 1.44
C TRP A 5 -3.12 3.36 2.00
N PRO A 6 -2.38 3.52 3.10
CA PRO A 6 -2.07 4.83 3.67
C PRO A 6 -1.07 5.57 2.77
N VAL A 7 -1.38 6.81 2.43
CA VAL A 7 -0.51 7.70 1.68
C VAL A 7 -0.22 8.92 2.56
N GLY A 8 1.05 9.29 2.64
CA GLY A 8 1.52 10.35 3.53
C GLY A 8 1.81 9.87 4.96
N ASP A 9 2.12 10.82 5.83
CA ASP A 9 2.37 10.57 7.25
C ASP A 9 1.10 10.80 8.06
N PRO A 10 0.67 9.88 8.95
CA PRO A 10 -0.54 10.05 9.77
C PRO A 10 -0.56 11.30 10.66
N ALA A 11 0.60 11.93 10.92
CA ALA A 11 0.72 13.16 11.67
C ALA A 11 0.58 14.44 10.81
N THR A 12 0.43 14.30 9.48
CA THR A 12 0.27 15.41 8.55
C THR A 12 -1.19 15.53 8.08
N GLU A 13 -1.62 16.74 7.75
CA GLU A 13 -2.94 17.00 7.17
C GLU A 13 -3.13 16.39 5.77
N ASP A 14 -2.03 16.08 5.08
CA ASP A 14 -1.99 15.38 3.80
C ASP A 14 -2.13 13.85 3.92
N PHE A 15 -2.55 13.33 5.08
CA PHE A 15 -2.81 11.90 5.22
C PHE A 15 -4.12 11.50 4.54
N TRP A 16 -4.05 10.55 3.60
CA TRP A 16 -5.25 10.01 2.96
C TRP A 16 -5.08 8.53 2.55
N PHE A 17 -6.21 7.89 2.23
CA PHE A 17 -6.22 6.52 1.72
C PHE A 17 -6.42 6.50 0.21
N CYS A 18 -5.62 5.70 -0.50
CA CYS A 18 -5.59 5.59 -1.96
C CYS A 18 -6.96 5.61 -2.67
N GLY A 19 -8.00 4.95 -2.13
CA GLY A 19 -9.38 5.09 -2.63
C GLY A 19 -9.69 4.36 -3.95
N LEU A 20 -8.68 3.95 -4.72
CA LEU A 20 -8.83 3.15 -5.95
C LEU A 20 -9.56 1.82 -5.71
N PRO A 21 -10.19 1.22 -6.73
CA PRO A 21 -10.83 -0.09 -6.59
C PRO A 21 -9.82 -1.15 -6.14
N VAL A 22 -10.23 -1.98 -5.17
CA VAL A 22 -9.39 -3.10 -4.71
C VAL A 22 -9.35 -4.20 -5.75
N GLN A 23 -8.25 -4.96 -5.72
CA GLN A 23 -8.18 -6.23 -6.40
C GLN A 23 -9.07 -7.27 -5.71
N GLN A 24 -9.67 -8.17 -6.50
CA GLN A 24 -10.56 -9.20 -5.98
C GLN A 24 -9.82 -10.09 -4.97
N GLY A 25 -10.46 -10.34 -3.82
CA GLY A 25 -9.85 -11.12 -2.73
C GLY A 25 -8.72 -10.42 -1.96
N LYS A 26 -8.40 -9.15 -2.27
CA LYS A 26 -7.33 -8.40 -1.61
C LYS A 26 -7.84 -7.06 -1.02
N PRO A 27 -7.15 -6.49 -0.01
CA PRO A 27 -7.57 -5.24 0.63
C PRO A 27 -7.11 -3.97 -0.12
N TYR A 28 -6.26 -4.10 -1.13
CA TYR A 28 -5.63 -2.98 -1.84
C TYR A 28 -5.82 -3.08 -3.36
N CYS A 29 -5.59 -1.97 -4.07
CA CYS A 29 -5.52 -1.94 -5.53
C CYS A 29 -4.26 -2.67 -6.03
N GLU A 30 -4.15 -2.91 -7.33
CA GLU A 30 -3.06 -3.69 -7.94
C GLU A 30 -1.67 -3.19 -7.54
N ALA A 31 -1.44 -1.88 -7.66
CA ALA A 31 -0.16 -1.26 -7.32
C ALA A 31 0.22 -1.53 -5.85
N HIS A 32 -0.72 -1.31 -4.94
CA HIS A 32 -0.48 -1.44 -3.50
C HIS A 32 -0.46 -2.89 -3.02
N VAL A 33 -1.12 -3.82 -3.71
CA VAL A 33 -0.95 -5.26 -3.49
C VAL A 33 0.50 -5.65 -3.77
N GLY A 34 1.09 -5.13 -4.86
CA GLY A 34 2.49 -5.31 -5.18
C GLY A 34 3.36 -4.92 -3.99
N VAL A 35 3.20 -3.71 -3.45
CA VAL A 35 4.02 -3.22 -2.34
C VAL A 35 3.80 -4.01 -1.03
N ALA A 36 2.54 -4.25 -0.66
CA ALA A 36 2.17 -4.90 0.61
C ALA A 36 2.73 -6.33 0.71
N PHE A 37 2.60 -7.10 -0.37
CA PHE A 37 2.83 -8.54 -0.38
C PHE A 37 4.17 -8.92 -1.05
N GLN A 38 5.13 -7.99 -1.15
CA GLN A 38 6.49 -8.32 -1.62
C GLN A 38 7.09 -9.47 -0.78
N PRO A 39 7.73 -10.48 -1.43
CA PRO A 39 8.43 -11.55 -0.72
C PRO A 39 9.57 -10.98 0.15
N MET A 40 9.79 -11.60 1.31
CA MET A 40 10.72 -11.12 2.36
C MET A 40 12.15 -10.82 1.88
N SER A 41 12.59 -11.44 0.78
CA SER A 41 13.92 -11.22 0.21
C SER A 41 14.11 -9.80 -0.36
N ALA A 42 13.06 -9.15 -0.89
CA ALA A 42 13.16 -7.83 -1.53
C ALA A 42 13.12 -6.66 -0.53
N ARG A 43 12.68 -6.89 0.71
CA ARG A 43 12.51 -5.83 1.72
C ARG A 43 13.82 -5.39 2.39
N ARG A 44 14.82 -6.28 2.44
CA ARG A 44 16.10 -6.00 3.13
C ARG A 44 17.06 -5.13 2.33
N ASP A 45 16.94 -5.11 1.01
CA ASP A 45 17.92 -4.46 0.13
C ASP A 45 17.71 -2.93 0.02
N ARG A 46 16.48 -2.43 0.15
CA ARG A 46 16.17 -0.99 0.02
C ARG A 46 16.49 -0.12 1.24
N ARG A 47 17.04 -0.69 2.31
CA ARG A 47 17.42 0.06 3.53
C ARG A 47 18.94 0.26 3.65
N ARG A 48 19.70 0.08 2.57
CA ARG A 48 21.14 0.33 2.55
C ARG A 48 21.48 1.60 1.80
#